data_AF-A0A2R6LGX0-F1
#
_entry.id   AF-A0A2R6LGX0-F1
#
_cell.length_a   1.000
_cell.length_b   1.000
_cell.length_c   1.000
_cell.angle_alpha   90.00
_cell.angle_beta   90.00
_cell.angle_gamma   90.00
#
_symmetry.space_group_name_H-M   'P 1'
#
loop_
_entity.id
_entity.type
_entity.pdbx_description
1 polymer ?
#
loop_
_entity_poly.entity_id
_entity_poly.type
_entity_poly.pdbx_seq_one_letter_code
_entity_poly.pdbx_strand_id
1 'polypeptide(L)'
;MSDHLSLPIRLPDEDAEKFERLATLTCRVATHALKDHWTPAHLDGIADSSHQAWKYFDEHEPFEQLDLYLPSRFRRCILQKVGETLRSHADRRDAFQSIQNVLPDHKIRRIHRRRIKDQLWDDGDYLSSGYVDNLIDQLTSYYDRHGRYPDTYFEMQDCPAYNNGVLPFSADDGPTSGQAVKYQYDGESETLTVHLKTPGTLTPETRGDWSWTEYERDGYDAFHELLAHGDLSAPEFQSSRRKNGGTYYELSFPVEVEQTEVTDSTHRVLALDAGMRKDVTAVVVTEDGEQLSTPRYIQFTDRDGMRRLHRERTRLNDRLAELRRSESAHTDTFAHAQSEYERVNNKIQHKREQLTHDVANQVFALAVTHNVDAIVHEDLRSLSPPRGEGTLSWELSSWARRDIIENIEYRAKCVGLAVERVYPQGTSRSCPRCGATGHTCMSPDHHEEVWWGGHFRCDNARCGFEGDRDYVGALNVARVFFSDGNTLDHGFTSSYMGDSEIVLAGRSAGTRLTFGGATAGGGSAVIAPAVSLPESNADSSDGRGPAVQQCTQFLPCTTENY
;
A
#
# COMPACT_ATOMS: atom_id res chain seq x y z
N MET A 1 -0.20 -19.87 2.17
CA MET A 1 -0.85 -18.81 3.00
C MET A 1 -2.08 -18.34 2.22
N SER A 2 -3.09 -17.71 2.81
CA SER A 2 -4.19 -17.09 2.04
C SER A 2 -3.97 -15.58 2.01
N ASP A 3 -4.21 -14.95 0.85
CA ASP A 3 -4.29 -13.50 0.74
C ASP A 3 -5.75 -13.11 0.47
N HIS A 4 -6.16 -11.97 1.02
CA HIS A 4 -7.54 -11.50 0.92
C HIS A 4 -7.65 -10.36 -0.10
N LEU A 5 -8.35 -10.60 -1.19
CA LEU A 5 -8.75 -9.56 -2.15
C LEU A 5 -10.11 -9.00 -1.75
N SER A 6 -10.33 -7.68 -1.78
CA SER A 6 -11.65 -7.15 -1.40
C SER A 6 -12.29 -6.32 -2.50
N LEU A 7 -13.56 -6.62 -2.74
CA LEU A 7 -14.38 -5.99 -3.77
C LEU A 7 -15.66 -5.44 -3.11
N PRO A 8 -15.86 -4.11 -3.10
CA PRO A 8 -17.01 -3.51 -2.45
C PRO A 8 -18.28 -3.68 -3.29
N ILE A 9 -19.37 -4.03 -2.61
CA ILE A 9 -20.73 -4.07 -3.15
C ILE A 9 -21.52 -2.91 -2.55
N ARG A 10 -22.03 -2.04 -3.42
CA ARG A 10 -22.76 -0.85 -3.01
C ARG A 10 -24.15 -1.19 -2.48
N LEU A 11 -24.49 -0.63 -1.32
CA LEU A 11 -25.82 -0.68 -0.72
C LEU A 11 -26.73 0.38 -1.34
N PRO A 12 -28.06 0.17 -1.36
CA PRO A 12 -28.99 1.01 -2.10
C PRO A 12 -29.17 2.37 -1.40
N ASP A 13 -29.26 3.43 -2.19
CA ASP A 13 -29.37 4.79 -1.66
C ASP A 13 -30.69 5.05 -0.91
N GLU A 14 -31.74 4.29 -1.20
CA GLU A 14 -33.07 4.41 -0.57
C GLU A 14 -33.04 4.12 0.93
N ASP A 15 -32.09 3.30 1.38
CA ASP A 15 -31.89 2.93 2.78
C ASP A 15 -30.69 3.66 3.41
N ALA A 16 -30.18 4.72 2.79
CA ALA A 16 -29.03 5.49 3.28
C ALA A 16 -29.17 5.95 4.73
N GLU A 17 -30.37 6.37 5.17
CA GLU A 17 -30.60 6.75 6.56
C GLU A 17 -30.44 5.59 7.55
N LYS A 18 -30.80 4.36 7.16
CA LYS A 18 -30.58 3.16 8.00
C LYS A 18 -29.09 2.88 8.18
N PHE A 19 -28.34 3.00 7.08
CA PHE A 19 -26.89 2.79 7.08
C PHE A 19 -26.16 3.90 7.82
N GLU A 20 -26.62 5.14 7.70
CA GLU A 20 -26.11 6.25 8.50
C GLU A 20 -26.30 6.00 9.99
N ARG A 21 -27.48 5.56 10.42
CA ARG A 21 -27.72 5.17 11.82
C ARG A 21 -26.80 4.05 12.28
N LEU A 22 -26.61 3.00 11.46
CA LEU A 22 -25.67 1.92 11.77
C LEU A 22 -24.24 2.45 11.92
N ALA A 23 -23.80 3.31 11.00
CA ALA A 23 -22.48 3.90 10.99
C ALA A 23 -22.25 4.79 12.22
N THR A 24 -23.18 5.70 12.52
CA THR A 24 -23.12 6.59 13.69
C THR A 24 -23.12 5.79 14.99
N LEU A 25 -23.98 4.78 15.11
CA LEU A 25 -24.03 3.93 16.31
C LEU A 25 -22.74 3.13 16.48
N THR A 26 -22.21 2.54 15.40
CA THR A 26 -20.91 1.84 15.37
C THR A 26 -19.80 2.75 15.86
N CYS A 27 -19.70 3.95 15.29
CA CYS A 27 -18.69 4.94 15.63
C CYS A 27 -18.75 5.32 17.12
N ARG A 28 -19.96 5.59 17.64
CA ARG A 28 -20.18 5.98 19.04
C ARG A 28 -19.78 4.86 19.99
N VAL A 29 -20.28 3.65 19.75
CA VAL A 29 -20.06 2.48 20.62
C VAL A 29 -18.59 2.05 20.59
N ALA A 30 -17.97 1.98 19.41
CA ALA A 30 -16.55 1.63 19.28
C ALA A 30 -15.65 2.66 19.96
N THR A 31 -15.96 3.95 19.84
CA THR A 31 -15.16 5.02 20.48
C THR A 31 -15.28 4.95 22.00
N HIS A 32 -16.46 4.66 22.54
CA HIS A 32 -16.65 4.47 23.97
C HIS A 32 -15.86 3.25 24.47
N ALA A 33 -16.05 2.08 23.83
CA ALA A 33 -15.33 0.87 24.20
C ALA A 33 -13.79 1.04 24.11
N LEU A 34 -13.29 1.74 23.09
CA LEU A 34 -11.86 2.03 22.97
C LEU A 34 -11.36 2.91 24.12
N LYS A 35 -12.10 3.97 24.49
CA LYS A 35 -11.72 4.85 25.60
C LYS A 35 -11.65 4.11 26.93
N ASP A 36 -12.62 3.25 27.20
CA ASP A 36 -12.65 2.47 28.44
C ASP A 36 -11.47 1.50 28.55
N HIS A 37 -10.95 1.04 27.40
CA HIS A 37 -9.85 0.06 27.33
C HIS A 37 -8.51 0.70 26.93
N TRP A 38 -8.41 2.02 26.88
CA TRP A 38 -7.17 2.73 26.55
C TRP A 38 -6.26 2.85 27.78
N THR A 39 -5.74 1.72 28.27
CA THR A 39 -4.87 1.66 29.44
C THR A 39 -3.66 0.77 29.20
N PRO A 40 -2.54 0.96 29.93
CA PRO A 40 -1.36 0.09 29.79
C PRO A 40 -1.69 -1.41 29.93
N ALA A 41 -2.52 -1.76 30.92
CA ALA A 41 -2.88 -3.15 31.20
C ALA A 41 -3.64 -3.82 30.04
N HIS A 42 -4.50 -3.07 29.34
CA HIS A 42 -5.22 -3.60 28.19
C HIS A 42 -4.36 -3.72 26.94
N LEU A 43 -3.43 -2.78 26.72
CA LEU A 43 -2.47 -2.88 25.63
C LEU A 43 -1.53 -4.09 25.84
N ASP A 44 -1.10 -4.35 27.07
CA ASP A 44 -0.34 -5.56 27.42
C ASP A 44 -1.15 -6.83 27.20
N GLY A 45 -2.34 -6.90 27.82
CA GLY A 45 -3.13 -8.14 27.82
C GLY A 45 -3.65 -8.55 26.45
N ILE A 46 -3.89 -7.59 25.55
CA ILE A 46 -4.43 -7.90 24.22
C ILE A 46 -3.37 -8.37 23.23
N ALA A 47 -2.09 -8.03 23.46
CA ALA A 47 -0.98 -8.49 22.63
C ALA A 47 -0.85 -10.03 22.67
N ASP A 48 -1.14 -10.63 23.82
CA ASP A 48 -1.08 -12.09 24.06
C ASP A 48 -2.35 -12.85 23.63
N SER A 49 -3.36 -12.14 23.09
CA SER A 49 -4.68 -12.71 22.80
C SER A 49 -4.76 -13.41 21.43
N SER A 50 -5.60 -14.46 21.33
CA SER A 50 -5.86 -15.17 20.06
C SER A 50 -6.35 -14.25 18.94
N HIS A 51 -6.18 -14.60 17.66
CA HIS A 51 -6.64 -13.82 16.49
C HIS A 51 -8.06 -13.20 16.63
N GLN A 52 -8.97 -13.88 17.33
CA GLN A 52 -10.26 -13.35 17.79
C GLN A 52 -10.09 -12.37 18.97
N ALA A 53 -9.81 -11.10 18.67
CA ALA A 53 -9.56 -10.05 19.65
C ALA A 53 -10.75 -9.82 20.59
N TRP A 54 -11.98 -10.01 20.10
CA TRP A 54 -13.17 -9.82 20.92
C TRP A 54 -13.22 -10.71 22.18
N LYS A 55 -12.57 -11.90 22.16
CA LYS A 55 -12.54 -12.83 23.30
C LYS A 55 -11.77 -12.29 24.51
N TYR A 56 -10.80 -11.39 24.29
CA TYR A 56 -10.07 -10.74 25.38
C TYR A 56 -11.02 -9.96 26.31
N PHE A 57 -12.12 -9.46 25.76
CA PHE A 57 -13.10 -8.66 26.49
C PHE A 57 -14.21 -9.52 27.13
N ASP A 58 -14.22 -10.85 26.99
CA ASP A 58 -15.25 -11.69 27.62
C ASP A 58 -15.20 -11.62 29.17
N GLU A 59 -14.04 -11.26 29.74
CA GLU A 59 -13.84 -11.06 31.19
C GLU A 59 -14.05 -9.60 31.63
N HIS A 60 -14.25 -8.67 30.69
CA HIS A 60 -14.30 -7.23 30.93
C HIS A 60 -15.64 -6.70 30.38
N GLU A 61 -16.63 -6.40 31.22
CA GLU A 61 -17.95 -5.94 30.74
C GLU A 61 -17.88 -4.53 30.08
N PRO A 62 -17.68 -4.43 28.75
CA PRO A 62 -17.13 -3.22 28.13
C PRO A 62 -18.22 -2.24 27.66
N PHE A 63 -19.47 -2.52 28.03
CA PHE A 63 -20.65 -1.77 27.59
C PHE A 63 -21.60 -1.44 28.74
N GLU A 64 -21.24 -1.70 30.01
CA GLU A 64 -22.12 -1.43 31.17
C GLU A 64 -22.56 0.03 31.26
N GLN A 65 -21.72 0.97 30.81
CA GLN A 65 -22.00 2.40 30.84
C GLN A 65 -22.84 2.90 29.65
N LEU A 66 -23.08 2.04 28.65
CA LEU A 66 -23.95 2.33 27.52
C LEU A 66 -25.35 1.80 27.83
N ASP A 67 -26.25 2.68 28.25
CA ASP A 67 -27.67 2.39 28.45
C ASP A 67 -28.38 2.17 27.09
N LEU A 68 -27.98 1.11 26.38
CA LEU A 68 -28.38 0.77 25.02
C LEU A 68 -28.52 -0.75 24.88
N TYR A 69 -29.58 -1.18 24.19
CA TYR A 69 -29.68 -2.54 23.72
C TYR A 69 -28.83 -2.75 22.44
N LEU A 70 -27.75 -3.52 22.59
CA LEU A 70 -26.87 -3.92 21.50
C LEU A 70 -26.95 -5.45 21.27
N PRO A 71 -27.26 -5.92 20.04
CA PRO A 71 -27.22 -7.34 19.72
C PRO A 71 -25.86 -7.97 20.04
N SER A 72 -25.86 -9.21 20.52
CA SER A 72 -24.63 -9.91 20.95
C SER A 72 -23.54 -9.97 19.88
N ARG A 73 -23.90 -10.23 18.62
CA ARG A 73 -22.96 -10.26 17.49
C ARG A 73 -22.49 -8.88 17.05
N PHE A 74 -23.34 -7.87 17.16
CA PHE A 74 -22.91 -6.48 16.98
C PHE A 74 -21.84 -6.10 18.02
N ARG A 75 -22.06 -6.42 19.31
CA ARG A 75 -21.06 -6.23 20.38
C ARG A 75 -19.73 -6.92 20.05
N ARG A 76 -19.77 -8.20 19.64
CA ARG A 76 -18.55 -8.95 19.24
C ARG A 76 -17.81 -8.32 18.07
N CYS A 77 -18.52 -7.90 17.03
CA CYS A 77 -17.92 -7.23 15.87
C CYS A 77 -17.24 -5.91 16.25
N ILE A 78 -17.87 -5.11 17.13
CA ILE A 78 -17.26 -3.89 17.66
C ILE A 78 -16.00 -4.22 18.48
N LEU A 79 -16.05 -5.21 19.37
CA LEU A 79 -14.90 -5.58 20.19
C LEU A 79 -13.75 -6.18 19.37
N GLN A 80 -14.05 -6.86 18.26
CA GLN A 80 -13.03 -7.30 17.32
C GLN A 80 -12.28 -6.10 16.75
N LYS A 81 -13.01 -5.10 16.24
CA LYS A 81 -12.43 -3.84 15.71
C LYS A 81 -11.62 -3.08 16.76
N VAL A 82 -12.18 -2.90 17.96
CA VAL A 82 -11.51 -2.22 19.08
C VAL A 82 -10.26 -2.98 19.48
N GLY A 83 -10.33 -4.30 19.56
CA GLY A 83 -9.20 -5.13 19.92
C GLY A 83 -8.06 -5.10 18.90
N GLU A 84 -8.37 -5.14 17.60
CA GLU A 84 -7.38 -4.93 16.53
C GLU A 84 -6.71 -3.56 16.62
N THR A 85 -7.47 -2.53 16.97
CA THR A 85 -6.94 -1.18 17.19
C THR A 85 -5.99 -1.14 18.39
N LEU A 86 -6.39 -1.74 19.52
CA LEU A 86 -5.53 -1.83 20.71
C LEU A 86 -4.25 -2.63 20.44
N ARG A 87 -4.32 -3.76 19.72
CA ARG A 87 -3.13 -4.53 19.30
C ARG A 87 -2.20 -3.70 18.46
N SER A 88 -2.74 -3.01 17.45
CA SER A 88 -1.93 -2.12 16.62
C SER A 88 -1.21 -1.10 17.51
N HIS A 89 -1.88 -0.53 18.51
CA HIS A 89 -1.23 0.39 19.46
C HIS A 89 -0.28 -0.27 20.46
N ALA A 90 -0.47 -1.54 20.81
CA ALA A 90 0.49 -2.31 21.59
C ALA A 90 1.82 -2.44 20.82
N ASP A 91 1.76 -2.82 19.53
CA ASP A 91 2.94 -2.85 18.66
C ASP A 91 3.62 -1.47 18.58
N ARG A 92 2.81 -0.41 18.50
CA ARG A 92 3.32 0.98 18.46
C ARG A 92 4.00 1.40 19.74
N ARG A 93 3.48 0.97 20.89
CA ARG A 93 4.03 1.26 22.21
C ARG A 93 5.33 0.50 22.41
N ASP A 94 5.41 -0.75 21.99
CA ASP A 94 6.63 -1.55 22.11
C ASP A 94 7.75 -0.92 21.26
N ALA A 95 7.41 -0.46 20.05
CA ALA A 95 8.31 0.34 19.23
C ALA A 95 8.77 1.65 19.91
N PHE A 96 7.86 2.34 20.60
CA PHE A 96 8.16 3.53 21.38
C PHE A 96 9.15 3.23 22.52
N GLN A 97 8.98 2.10 23.21
CA GLN A 97 9.91 1.69 24.27
C GLN A 97 11.29 1.35 23.71
N SER A 98 11.36 0.66 22.56
CA SER A 98 12.64 0.37 21.89
C SER A 98 13.38 1.64 21.50
N ILE A 99 12.68 2.65 20.95
CA ILE A 99 13.33 3.89 20.51
C ILE A 99 13.82 4.74 21.68
N GLN A 100 13.15 4.72 22.85
CA GLN A 100 13.52 5.54 24.02
C GLN A 100 14.99 5.34 24.43
N ASN A 101 15.52 4.11 24.33
CA ASN A 101 16.91 3.79 24.70
C ASN A 101 17.96 4.38 23.75
N VAL A 102 17.57 4.81 22.55
CA VAL A 102 18.46 5.39 21.54
C VAL A 102 18.21 6.88 21.30
N LEU A 103 17.26 7.49 22.03
CA LEU A 103 16.96 8.90 21.90
C LEU A 103 18.11 9.76 22.46
N PRO A 104 18.51 10.84 21.76
CA PRO A 104 19.44 11.82 22.32
C PRO A 104 18.76 12.71 23.36
N ASP A 105 19.52 13.34 24.27
CA ASP A 105 19.02 14.33 25.25
C ASP A 105 18.60 15.69 24.64
N HIS A 106 18.56 15.78 23.31
CA HIS A 106 18.28 17.01 22.56
C HIS A 106 17.36 16.72 21.37
N LYS A 107 16.76 17.77 20.80
CA LYS A 107 15.87 17.67 19.64
C LYS A 107 16.49 16.84 18.50
N ILE A 108 15.77 15.83 18.01
CA ILE A 108 16.14 15.04 16.85
C ILE A 108 16.24 15.94 15.62
N ARG A 109 17.44 15.97 15.03
CA ARG A 109 17.70 16.59 13.74
C ARG A 109 17.79 15.48 12.69
N ARG A 110 17.69 15.86 11.42
CA ARG A 110 17.79 14.93 10.27
C ARG A 110 19.04 14.02 10.33
N ILE A 111 20.13 14.49 10.92
CA ILE A 111 21.37 13.71 11.11
C ILE A 111 21.23 12.56 12.12
N HIS A 112 20.40 12.70 13.15
CA HIS A 112 20.22 11.68 14.21
C HIS A 112 19.31 10.54 13.74
N ARG A 113 18.36 10.80 12.82
CA ARG A 113 17.40 9.80 12.32
C ARG A 113 18.06 8.54 11.79
N ARG A 114 19.13 8.69 11.01
CA ARG A 114 19.88 7.55 10.46
C ARG A 114 20.54 6.73 11.56
N ARG A 115 21.12 7.38 12.57
CA ARG A 115 21.76 6.70 13.69
C ARG A 115 20.75 5.92 14.54
N ILE A 116 19.61 6.53 14.84
CA ILE A 116 18.51 5.89 15.59
C ILE A 116 18.03 4.64 14.84
N LYS A 117 17.85 4.78 13.53
CA LYS A 117 17.46 3.72 12.61
C LYS A 117 18.47 2.57 12.58
N ASP A 118 19.74 2.87 12.34
CA ASP A 118 20.81 1.87 12.29
C ASP A 118 20.88 1.10 13.63
N GLN A 119 20.75 1.80 14.77
CA GLN A 119 20.74 1.19 16.10
C GLN A 119 19.49 0.34 16.40
N LEU A 120 18.32 0.67 15.82
CA LEU A 120 17.10 -0.12 16.00
C LEU A 120 17.07 -1.39 15.12
N TRP A 121 17.72 -1.36 13.95
CA TRP A 121 17.73 -2.51 13.02
C TRP A 121 18.88 -3.48 13.28
N ASP A 122 19.97 -3.07 13.94
CA ASP A 122 21.04 -3.99 14.35
C ASP A 122 20.56 -5.03 15.39
N ASP A 123 19.46 -4.76 16.11
CA ASP A 123 18.87 -5.63 17.14
C ASP A 123 17.72 -6.54 16.64
N GLY A 124 17.42 -6.53 15.33
CA GLY A 124 16.41 -7.38 14.69
C GLY A 124 15.21 -6.62 14.12
N ASP A 125 14.75 -7.07 12.95
CA ASP A 125 13.69 -6.46 12.14
C ASP A 125 12.30 -6.54 12.83
N TYR A 126 12.03 -5.65 13.78
CA TYR A 126 10.67 -5.53 14.37
C TYR A 126 9.80 -4.47 13.66
N LEU A 127 10.39 -3.47 13.00
CA LEU A 127 9.64 -2.30 12.49
C LEU A 127 10.03 -1.91 11.08
N SER A 128 9.02 -1.61 10.24
CA SER A 128 9.26 -1.06 8.91
C SER A 128 9.86 0.36 8.99
N SER A 129 10.74 0.72 8.06
CA SER A 129 11.38 2.05 8.10
C SER A 129 10.40 3.23 8.04
N GLY A 130 9.24 3.07 7.41
CA GLY A 130 8.25 4.15 7.37
C GLY A 130 7.60 4.35 8.74
N TYR A 131 7.40 3.26 9.47
CA TYR A 131 6.85 3.29 10.82
C TYR A 131 7.79 4.00 11.80
N VAL A 132 9.10 3.70 11.75
CA VAL A 132 10.11 4.39 12.58
C VAL A 132 10.19 5.88 12.27
N ASP A 133 10.05 6.29 11.00
CA ASP A 133 10.02 7.71 10.63
C ASP A 133 8.82 8.44 11.26
N ASN A 134 7.63 7.84 11.21
CA ASN A 134 6.42 8.40 11.82
C ASN A 134 6.57 8.57 13.33
N LEU A 135 7.13 7.57 14.01
CA LEU A 135 7.40 7.62 15.44
C LEU A 135 8.39 8.74 15.79
N ILE A 136 9.46 8.89 15.01
CA ILE A 136 10.43 9.99 15.18
C ILE A 136 9.74 11.35 14.96
N ASP A 137 8.85 11.46 13.99
CA ASP A 137 8.11 12.69 13.72
C ASP A 137 7.21 13.07 14.91
N GLN A 138 6.48 12.11 15.48
CA GLN A 138 5.67 12.30 16.68
C GLN A 138 6.52 12.76 17.87
N LEU A 139 7.64 12.09 18.13
CA LEU A 139 8.58 12.46 19.19
C LEU A 139 9.17 13.85 19.00
N THR A 140 9.51 14.22 17.77
CA THR A 140 10.03 15.55 17.44
C THR A 140 8.97 16.62 17.65
N SER A 141 7.73 16.35 17.25
CA SER A 141 6.59 17.25 17.43
C SER A 141 6.27 17.46 18.92
N TYR A 142 6.30 16.39 19.71
CA TYR A 142 6.16 16.46 21.17
C TYR A 142 7.29 17.30 21.80
N TYR A 143 8.54 17.05 21.40
CA TYR A 143 9.69 17.83 21.87
C TYR A 143 9.56 19.32 21.53
N ASP A 144 9.06 19.66 20.34
CA ASP A 144 8.84 21.05 19.94
C ASP A 144 7.81 21.78 20.80
N ARG A 145 6.82 21.04 21.31
CA ARG A 145 5.77 21.58 22.18
C ARG A 145 6.19 21.65 23.64
N HIS A 146 6.94 20.66 24.13
CA HIS A 146 7.19 20.45 25.56
C HIS A 146 8.67 20.65 25.99
N GLY A 147 9.60 20.76 25.04
CA GLY A 147 11.04 20.91 25.31
C GLY A 147 11.73 19.64 25.82
N ARG A 148 11.02 18.51 25.90
CA ARG A 148 11.51 17.19 26.33
C ARG A 148 10.84 16.08 25.53
N TYR A 149 11.40 14.88 25.54
CA TYR A 149 10.70 13.69 25.06
C TYR A 149 9.66 13.20 26.08
N PRO A 150 8.60 12.51 25.63
CA PRO A 150 7.60 11.92 26.50
C PRO A 150 8.21 10.74 27.29
N ASP A 151 7.85 10.63 28.56
CA ASP A 151 8.34 9.55 29.44
C ASP A 151 7.58 8.25 29.19
N THR A 152 6.31 8.36 28.76
CA THR A 152 5.47 7.21 28.45
C THR A 152 4.78 7.39 27.10
N TYR A 153 4.39 6.28 26.49
CA TYR A 153 3.63 6.29 25.24
C TYR A 153 2.31 7.09 25.37
N PHE A 154 1.66 7.02 26.53
CA PHE A 154 0.39 7.72 26.80
C PHE A 154 0.55 9.22 27.04
N GLU A 155 1.78 9.72 27.31
CA GLU A 155 2.04 11.16 27.24
C GLU A 155 2.10 11.64 25.78
N MET A 156 2.60 10.80 24.87
CA MET A 156 2.76 11.11 23.47
C MET A 156 1.47 10.91 22.66
N GLN A 157 0.73 9.85 22.98
CA GLN A 157 -0.38 9.34 22.19
C GLN A 157 -1.68 9.40 22.98
N ASP A 158 -2.55 10.30 22.56
CA ASP A 158 -3.93 10.34 23.03
C ASP A 158 -4.72 9.11 22.57
N CYS A 159 -5.79 8.78 23.30
CA CYS A 159 -6.73 7.75 22.87
C CYS A 159 -7.28 8.09 21.47
N PRO A 160 -7.18 7.16 20.50
CA PRO A 160 -7.73 7.39 19.17
C PRO A 160 -9.25 7.54 19.23
N ALA A 161 -9.82 8.20 18.22
CA ALA A 161 -11.26 8.25 18.01
C ALA A 161 -11.60 7.63 16.64
N TYR A 162 -12.75 6.97 16.56
CA TYR A 162 -13.28 6.58 15.26
C TYR A 162 -14.00 7.78 14.67
N ASN A 163 -13.71 8.11 13.41
CA ASN A 163 -14.42 9.14 12.65
C ASN A 163 -15.36 8.55 11.60
N ASN A 164 -15.34 7.23 11.43
CA ASN A 164 -16.19 6.53 10.49
C ASN A 164 -16.83 5.30 11.15
N GLY A 165 -18.03 4.97 10.68
CA GLY A 165 -18.83 3.88 11.21
C GLY A 165 -18.51 2.53 10.59
N VAL A 166 -17.23 2.24 10.39
CA VAL A 166 -16.80 1.01 9.73
C VAL A 166 -16.98 -0.19 10.67
N LEU A 167 -17.67 -1.24 10.24
CA LEU A 167 -18.03 -2.40 11.06
C LEU A 167 -17.62 -3.71 10.36
N PRO A 168 -16.54 -4.38 10.79
CA PRO A 168 -16.17 -5.69 10.29
C PRO A 168 -17.08 -6.77 10.89
N PHE A 169 -17.59 -7.68 10.06
CA PHE A 169 -18.42 -8.80 10.50
C PHE A 169 -17.65 -10.11 10.74
N SER A 170 -16.32 -10.04 10.80
CA SER A 170 -15.43 -11.20 11.02
C SER A 170 -15.69 -11.95 12.34
N ALA A 171 -16.30 -11.29 13.32
CA ALA A 171 -16.69 -11.89 14.60
C ALA A 171 -18.18 -12.31 14.66
N ASP A 172 -18.90 -12.31 13.54
CA ASP A 172 -20.25 -12.89 13.43
C ASP A 172 -20.20 -14.43 13.25
N ASP A 173 -21.35 -15.08 13.11
CA ASP A 173 -21.49 -16.54 12.98
C ASP A 173 -21.45 -17.03 11.51
N GLY A 174 -20.75 -16.31 10.63
CA GLY A 174 -20.59 -16.69 9.22
C GLY A 174 -21.81 -16.45 8.32
N PRO A 175 -21.77 -16.88 7.05
CA PRO A 175 -22.71 -16.46 6.00
C PRO A 175 -24.17 -16.85 6.28
N THR A 176 -24.42 -18.04 6.84
CA THR A 176 -25.78 -18.59 7.00
C THR A 176 -26.33 -18.44 8.42
N SER A 177 -25.46 -18.49 9.42
CA SER A 177 -25.82 -18.46 10.84
C SER A 177 -25.62 -17.08 11.50
N GLY A 178 -25.08 -16.11 10.77
CA GLY A 178 -24.82 -14.76 11.26
C GLY A 178 -26.05 -14.07 11.87
N GLN A 179 -25.83 -13.31 12.95
CA GLN A 179 -26.89 -12.60 13.68
C GLN A 179 -26.84 -11.08 13.48
N ALA A 180 -25.86 -10.58 12.74
CA ALA A 180 -25.74 -9.21 12.29
C ALA A 180 -25.73 -9.10 10.75
N VAL A 181 -25.07 -10.02 10.05
CA VAL A 181 -25.09 -10.13 8.59
C VAL A 181 -25.27 -11.58 8.16
N LYS A 182 -25.99 -11.80 7.06
CA LYS A 182 -26.01 -13.07 6.32
C LYS A 182 -25.80 -12.76 4.85
N TYR A 183 -25.14 -13.65 4.14
CA TYR A 183 -24.88 -13.47 2.72
C TYR A 183 -24.75 -14.80 2.01
N GLN A 184 -25.19 -14.82 0.77
CA GLN A 184 -25.07 -15.96 -0.12
C GLN A 184 -24.91 -15.45 -1.55
N TYR A 185 -23.93 -16.01 -2.25
CA TYR A 185 -23.74 -15.77 -3.67
C TYR A 185 -24.26 -16.96 -4.48
N ASP A 186 -25.05 -16.68 -5.50
CA ASP A 186 -25.50 -17.67 -6.48
C ASP A 186 -24.72 -17.48 -7.79
N GLY A 187 -23.91 -18.47 -8.14
CA GLY A 187 -23.09 -18.44 -9.35
C GLY A 187 -23.86 -18.65 -10.65
N GLU A 188 -25.08 -19.20 -10.61
CA GLU A 188 -25.90 -19.39 -11.83
C GLU A 188 -26.60 -18.09 -12.23
N SER A 189 -27.05 -17.31 -11.25
CA SER A 189 -27.74 -16.03 -11.44
C SER A 189 -26.83 -14.82 -11.25
N GLU A 190 -25.55 -15.02 -10.91
CA GLU A 190 -24.57 -13.97 -10.61
C GLU A 190 -25.07 -12.95 -9.56
N THR A 191 -25.93 -13.41 -8.65
CA THR A 191 -26.64 -12.57 -7.68
C THR A 191 -26.11 -12.81 -6.27
N LEU A 192 -25.73 -11.73 -5.59
CA LEU A 192 -25.39 -11.72 -4.17
C LEU A 192 -26.61 -11.30 -3.35
N THR A 193 -27.11 -12.21 -2.51
CA THR A 193 -28.16 -11.90 -1.53
C THR A 193 -27.51 -11.57 -0.19
N VAL A 194 -27.83 -10.41 0.39
CA VAL A 194 -27.34 -9.97 1.69
C VAL A 194 -28.49 -9.61 2.62
N HIS A 195 -28.51 -10.18 3.81
CA HIS A 195 -29.39 -9.76 4.89
C HIS A 195 -28.55 -8.99 5.88
N LEU A 196 -28.89 -7.72 6.12
CA LEU A 196 -28.17 -6.87 7.07
C LEU A 196 -29.10 -6.41 8.18
N LYS A 197 -28.64 -6.57 9.42
CA LYS A 197 -29.35 -6.11 10.60
C LYS A 197 -28.94 -4.68 10.93
N THR A 198 -29.91 -3.78 10.97
CA THR A 198 -29.67 -2.34 11.21
C THR A 198 -30.55 -1.81 12.35
N PRO A 199 -30.09 -0.77 13.07
CA PRO A 199 -30.89 -0.13 14.10
C PRO A 199 -31.92 0.84 13.51
N GLY A 200 -33.14 0.81 14.03
CA GLY A 200 -34.21 1.75 13.71
C GLY A 200 -34.01 3.14 14.32
N THR A 201 -33.24 3.23 15.42
CA THR A 201 -32.94 4.47 16.15
C THR A 201 -31.48 4.51 16.58
N LEU A 202 -30.95 5.71 16.86
CA LEU A 202 -29.61 5.88 17.44
C LEU A 202 -29.55 5.50 18.92
N THR A 203 -30.67 5.25 19.58
CA THR A 203 -30.75 4.84 21.00
C THR A 203 -31.64 3.61 21.14
N PRO A 204 -31.21 2.44 20.61
CA PRO A 204 -32.00 1.22 20.74
C PRO A 204 -32.13 0.81 22.20
N GLU A 205 -33.34 0.53 22.67
CA GLU A 205 -33.64 0.11 24.05
C GLU A 205 -34.03 -1.36 24.12
N THR A 206 -34.51 -1.93 23.00
CA THR A 206 -35.00 -3.29 22.92
C THR A 206 -34.52 -4.02 21.67
N ARG A 207 -34.72 -5.34 21.65
CA ARG A 207 -34.52 -6.16 20.44
C ARG A 207 -35.39 -5.71 19.26
N GLY A 208 -36.56 -5.11 19.51
CA GLY A 208 -37.47 -4.63 18.48
C GLY A 208 -36.95 -3.43 17.70
N ASP A 209 -35.97 -2.70 18.26
CA ASP A 209 -35.35 -1.54 17.61
C ASP A 209 -34.33 -1.93 16.54
N TRP A 210 -34.17 -3.23 16.27
CA TRP A 210 -33.28 -3.75 15.25
C TRP A 210 -34.07 -4.57 14.23
N SER A 211 -33.87 -4.28 12.96
CA SER A 211 -34.58 -4.95 11.86
C SER A 211 -33.61 -5.55 10.86
N TRP A 212 -34.01 -6.68 10.28
CA TRP A 212 -33.34 -7.27 9.12
C TRP A 212 -33.90 -6.63 7.86
N THR A 213 -33.02 -6.30 6.92
CA THR A 213 -33.39 -5.96 5.54
C THR A 213 -32.58 -6.84 4.60
N GLU A 214 -33.25 -7.38 3.59
CA GLU A 214 -32.66 -8.20 2.53
C GLU A 214 -32.35 -7.31 1.32
N TYR A 215 -31.22 -7.56 0.69
CA TYR A 215 -30.74 -6.85 -0.48
C TYR A 215 -30.20 -7.86 -1.49
N GLU A 216 -30.78 -7.90 -2.68
CA GLU A 216 -30.23 -8.62 -3.83
C GLU A 216 -29.36 -7.66 -4.66
N ARG A 217 -28.13 -8.04 -4.94
CA ARG A 217 -27.18 -7.22 -5.70
C ARG A 217 -26.54 -8.07 -6.78
N ASP A 218 -26.63 -7.58 -8.00
CA ASP A 218 -25.79 -8.08 -9.08
C ASP A 218 -24.34 -7.74 -8.74
N GLY A 219 -23.46 -8.72 -8.85
CA GLY A 219 -22.03 -8.43 -8.85
C GLY A 219 -21.64 -7.67 -10.12
N TYR A 220 -20.36 -7.38 -10.24
CA TYR A 220 -19.76 -6.89 -11.47
C TYR A 220 -18.73 -7.93 -11.92
N ASP A 221 -18.34 -7.91 -13.20
CA ASP A 221 -17.46 -8.92 -13.82
C ASP A 221 -16.29 -9.33 -12.91
N ALA A 222 -15.53 -8.35 -12.39
CA ALA A 222 -14.39 -8.62 -11.50
C ALA A 222 -14.77 -9.30 -10.17
N PHE A 223 -15.97 -9.07 -9.64
CA PHE A 223 -16.50 -9.76 -8.47
C PHE A 223 -16.79 -11.23 -8.79
N HIS A 224 -17.41 -11.51 -9.93
CA HIS A 224 -17.70 -12.87 -10.38
C HIS A 224 -16.42 -13.66 -10.69
N GLU A 225 -15.48 -13.03 -11.39
CA GLU A 225 -14.17 -13.60 -11.70
C GLU A 225 -13.40 -13.95 -10.43
N LEU A 226 -13.39 -13.07 -9.43
CA LEU A 226 -12.68 -13.31 -8.18
C LEU A 226 -13.26 -14.51 -7.41
N LEU A 227 -14.58 -14.69 -7.44
CA LEU A 227 -15.25 -15.82 -6.80
C LEU A 227 -15.03 -17.16 -7.51
N ALA A 228 -14.53 -17.15 -8.76
CA ALA A 228 -14.06 -18.39 -9.39
C ALA A 228 -12.77 -18.93 -8.74
N HIS A 229 -12.08 -18.13 -7.94
CA HIS A 229 -10.77 -18.43 -7.37
C HIS A 229 -10.72 -18.46 -5.84
N GLY A 230 -11.85 -18.21 -5.16
CA GLY A 230 -11.89 -18.14 -3.71
C GLY A 230 -13.28 -17.96 -3.13
N ASP A 231 -13.39 -18.19 -1.83
CA ASP A 231 -14.65 -18.08 -1.08
C ASP A 231 -14.82 -16.68 -0.46
N LEU A 232 -16.08 -16.24 -0.38
CA LEU A 232 -16.45 -15.01 0.34
C LEU A 232 -16.17 -15.16 1.84
N SER A 233 -15.30 -14.31 2.38
CA SER A 233 -15.14 -14.09 3.81
C SER A 233 -16.19 -13.09 4.34
N ALA A 234 -16.26 -12.96 5.65
CA ALA A 234 -17.18 -12.02 6.31
C ALA A 234 -16.94 -10.57 5.85
N PRO A 235 -17.99 -9.83 5.45
CA PRO A 235 -17.82 -8.50 4.91
C PRO A 235 -17.47 -7.45 5.97
N GLU A 236 -17.02 -6.30 5.50
CA GLU A 236 -16.89 -5.06 6.28
C GLU A 236 -17.87 -4.01 5.76
N PHE A 237 -18.74 -3.51 6.63
CA PHE A 237 -19.62 -2.39 6.33
C PHE A 237 -18.85 -1.08 6.44
N GLN A 238 -18.96 -0.22 5.43
CA GLN A 238 -18.29 1.08 5.43
C GLN A 238 -19.07 2.16 4.71
N SER A 239 -18.77 3.41 5.07
CA SER A 239 -19.25 4.61 4.38
C SER A 239 -18.17 5.15 3.46
N SER A 240 -18.55 5.51 2.23
CA SER A 240 -17.67 6.07 1.21
C SER A 240 -18.22 7.39 0.69
N ARG A 241 -17.33 8.27 0.18
CA ARG A 241 -17.72 9.59 -0.36
C ARG A 241 -17.78 9.58 -1.88
N ARG A 242 -18.86 10.12 -2.43
CA ARG A 242 -18.98 10.42 -3.85
C ARG A 242 -18.15 11.65 -4.21
N LYS A 243 -17.86 11.80 -5.50
CA LYS A 243 -17.20 13.00 -6.05
C LYS A 243 -17.98 14.30 -5.82
N ASN A 244 -19.30 14.22 -5.64
CA ASN A 244 -20.16 15.38 -5.33
C ASN A 244 -20.26 15.67 -3.82
N GLY A 245 -19.51 14.96 -2.97
CA GLY A 245 -19.53 15.12 -1.52
C GLY A 245 -20.60 14.30 -0.79
N GLY A 246 -21.54 13.66 -1.50
CA GLY A 246 -22.56 12.80 -0.89
C GLY A 246 -21.97 11.50 -0.34
N THR A 247 -22.53 10.99 0.76
CA THR A 247 -22.15 9.69 1.33
C THR A 247 -22.90 8.56 0.64
N TYR A 248 -22.26 7.41 0.48
CA TYR A 248 -22.90 6.13 0.14
C TYR A 248 -22.31 5.03 1.02
N TYR A 249 -22.95 3.87 1.05
CA TYR A 249 -22.55 2.76 1.90
C TYR A 249 -22.30 1.53 1.07
N GLU A 250 -21.40 0.68 1.54
CA GLU A 250 -21.00 -0.54 0.84
C GLU A 250 -20.61 -1.64 1.83
N LEU A 251 -20.61 -2.86 1.33
CA LEU A 251 -20.07 -4.04 1.99
C LEU A 251 -18.85 -4.50 1.21
N SER A 252 -17.69 -4.45 1.84
CA SER A 252 -16.45 -4.96 1.27
C SER A 252 -16.31 -6.43 1.64
N PHE A 253 -16.36 -7.32 0.65
CA PHE A 253 -16.18 -8.76 0.87
C PHE A 253 -14.73 -9.13 0.59
N PRO A 254 -13.96 -9.56 1.61
CA PRO A 254 -12.70 -10.23 1.36
C PRO A 254 -12.97 -11.58 0.69
N VAL A 255 -12.13 -11.95 -0.27
CA VAL A 255 -12.12 -13.26 -0.93
C VAL A 255 -10.79 -13.91 -0.63
N GLU A 256 -10.84 -15.09 -0.01
CA GLU A 256 -9.67 -15.91 0.27
C GLU A 256 -9.25 -16.64 -0.99
N VAL A 257 -8.14 -16.22 -1.59
CA VAL A 257 -7.60 -16.86 -2.79
C VAL A 257 -6.52 -17.88 -2.40
N GLU A 258 -6.67 -19.10 -2.89
CA GLU A 258 -5.66 -20.15 -2.74
C GLU A 258 -4.40 -19.77 -3.53
N GLN A 259 -3.24 -19.87 -2.89
CA GLN A 259 -1.97 -19.59 -3.55
C GLN A 259 -1.53 -20.78 -4.40
N THR A 260 -1.25 -20.54 -5.67
CA THR A 260 -0.57 -21.51 -6.54
C THR A 260 0.86 -21.72 -6.06
N GLU A 261 1.29 -22.98 -5.92
CA GLU A 261 2.67 -23.32 -5.56
C GLU A 261 3.65 -22.79 -6.62
N VAL A 262 4.73 -22.16 -6.15
CA VAL A 262 5.82 -21.66 -6.99
C VAL A 262 6.60 -22.85 -7.56
N THR A 263 6.85 -22.87 -8.86
CA THR A 263 7.62 -23.93 -9.52
C THR A 263 9.11 -23.85 -9.17
N ASP A 264 9.72 -25.00 -8.85
CA ASP A 264 11.10 -25.11 -8.35
C ASP A 264 12.20 -24.82 -9.41
N SER A 265 11.86 -24.80 -10.70
CA SER A 265 12.81 -24.58 -11.80
C SER A 265 12.58 -23.21 -12.47
N THR A 266 13.51 -22.27 -12.30
CA THR A 266 13.44 -20.94 -12.90
C THR A 266 14.32 -20.87 -14.14
N HIS A 267 13.73 -20.89 -15.33
CA HIS A 267 14.48 -20.83 -16.61
C HIS A 267 14.36 -19.48 -17.31
N ARG A 268 13.27 -18.75 -17.06
CA ARG A 268 12.97 -17.43 -17.64
C ARG A 268 12.63 -16.45 -16.54
N VAL A 269 13.31 -15.31 -16.53
CA VAL A 269 13.08 -14.26 -15.54
C VAL A 269 12.74 -12.93 -16.19
N LEU A 270 11.87 -12.17 -15.54
CA LEU A 270 11.71 -10.74 -15.80
C LEU A 270 12.60 -9.97 -14.84
N ALA A 271 13.73 -9.45 -15.33
CA ALA A 271 14.66 -8.67 -14.53
C ALA A 271 14.28 -7.18 -14.54
N LEU A 272 14.27 -6.58 -13.36
CA LEU A 272 13.84 -5.20 -13.12
C LEU A 272 14.99 -4.36 -12.56
N ASP A 273 15.21 -3.20 -13.16
CA ASP A 273 16.03 -2.10 -12.64
C ASP A 273 15.13 -0.90 -12.33
N ALA A 274 15.08 -0.50 -11.08
CA ALA A 274 14.19 0.56 -10.64
C ALA A 274 14.97 1.89 -10.63
N GLY A 275 14.54 2.87 -11.43
CA GLY A 275 15.18 4.18 -11.50
C GLY A 275 14.20 5.35 -11.51
N MET A 276 14.61 6.50 -10.96
CA MET A 276 13.77 7.72 -10.92
C MET A 276 13.38 8.27 -12.30
N ARG A 277 14.14 7.99 -13.35
CA ARG A 277 13.88 8.57 -14.68
C ARG A 277 12.76 7.82 -15.40
N LYS A 278 12.79 6.50 -15.31
CA LYS A 278 11.95 5.59 -16.09
C LYS A 278 11.07 4.70 -15.21
N ASP A 279 10.93 5.02 -13.92
CA ASP A 279 10.33 4.26 -12.82
C ASP A 279 10.80 2.79 -12.69
N VAL A 280 10.62 1.96 -13.72
CA VAL A 280 11.14 0.59 -13.86
C VAL A 280 11.62 0.34 -15.30
N THR A 281 12.81 -0.22 -15.44
CA THR A 281 13.31 -0.85 -16.68
C THR A 281 13.18 -2.36 -16.55
N ALA A 282 12.54 -3.02 -17.52
CA ALA A 282 12.28 -4.44 -17.49
C ALA A 282 12.84 -5.16 -18.74
N VAL A 283 13.44 -6.33 -18.54
CA VAL A 283 13.94 -7.19 -19.61
C VAL A 283 13.70 -8.66 -19.28
N VAL A 284 13.25 -9.44 -20.25
CA VAL A 284 13.09 -10.89 -20.10
C VAL A 284 14.35 -11.60 -20.58
N VAL A 285 14.89 -12.47 -19.73
CA VAL A 285 16.12 -13.21 -19.99
C VAL A 285 15.97 -14.68 -19.57
N THR A 286 16.61 -15.58 -20.30
CA THR A 286 16.74 -17.00 -19.95
C THR A 286 17.97 -17.26 -19.06
N GLU A 287 18.00 -18.43 -18.44
CA GLU A 287 19.15 -18.99 -17.73
C GLU A 287 20.42 -19.05 -18.61
N ASP A 288 20.27 -19.35 -19.91
CA ASP A 288 21.36 -19.37 -20.89
C ASP A 288 21.89 -17.96 -21.26
N GLY A 289 21.32 -16.90 -20.68
CA GLY A 289 21.67 -15.51 -20.97
C GLY A 289 21.09 -14.97 -22.27
N GLU A 290 20.07 -15.62 -22.83
CA GLU A 290 19.36 -15.15 -24.02
C GLU A 290 18.29 -14.12 -23.63
N GLN A 291 18.34 -12.95 -24.26
CA GLN A 291 17.30 -11.93 -24.11
C GLN A 291 16.10 -12.24 -25.00
N LEU A 292 14.91 -12.41 -24.40
CA LEU A 292 13.67 -12.75 -25.10
C LEU A 292 12.78 -11.54 -25.42
N SER A 293 12.98 -10.40 -24.75
CA SER A 293 12.16 -9.20 -24.95
C SER A 293 13.02 -7.99 -25.34
N THR A 294 12.43 -7.05 -26.08
CA THR A 294 12.98 -5.70 -26.12
C THR A 294 12.94 -5.09 -24.71
N PRO A 295 13.91 -4.23 -24.34
CA PRO A 295 13.87 -3.56 -23.04
C PRO A 295 12.64 -2.65 -22.97
N ARG A 296 11.93 -2.73 -21.85
CA ARG A 296 10.72 -1.95 -21.59
C ARG A 296 11.01 -0.91 -20.52
N TYR A 297 10.79 0.35 -20.87
CA TYR A 297 10.98 1.49 -19.98
C TYR A 297 9.63 2.01 -19.50
N ILE A 298 9.24 1.72 -18.27
CA ILE A 298 7.87 1.90 -17.75
C ILE A 298 7.78 3.22 -16.98
N GLN A 299 7.31 4.30 -17.60
CA GLN A 299 7.30 5.62 -16.97
C GLN A 299 5.89 6.12 -16.65
N PHE A 300 5.65 6.58 -15.42
CA PHE A 300 4.37 7.19 -15.04
C PHE A 300 4.08 8.50 -15.77
N THR A 301 2.91 8.57 -16.39
CA THR A 301 2.46 9.67 -17.26
C THR A 301 2.27 11.01 -16.56
N ASP A 302 1.78 11.02 -15.32
CA ASP A 302 1.39 12.27 -14.64
C ASP A 302 2.46 12.77 -13.64
N ARG A 303 3.73 12.45 -13.90
CA ARG A 303 4.87 12.88 -13.08
C ARG A 303 4.97 14.40 -12.99
N ASP A 304 4.74 15.10 -14.10
CA ASP A 304 4.72 16.56 -14.13
C ASP A 304 3.52 17.15 -13.38
N GLY A 305 2.37 16.45 -13.37
CA GLY A 305 1.24 16.80 -12.53
C GLY A 305 1.58 16.68 -11.04
N MET A 306 2.24 15.60 -10.64
CA MET A 306 2.72 15.43 -9.27
C MET A 306 3.72 16.53 -8.88
N ARG A 307 4.65 16.90 -9.77
CA ARG A 307 5.57 18.04 -9.54
C ARG A 307 4.83 19.37 -9.37
N ARG A 308 3.78 19.63 -10.16
CA ARG A 308 2.94 20.83 -10.00
C ARG A 308 2.24 20.85 -8.64
N LEU A 309 1.61 19.74 -8.26
CA LEU A 309 0.93 19.59 -6.97
C LEU A 309 1.91 19.76 -5.80
N HIS A 310 3.13 19.22 -5.92
CA HIS A 310 4.16 19.39 -4.90
C HIS A 310 4.54 20.86 -4.71
N ARG A 311 4.73 21.62 -5.80
CA ARG A 311 5.00 23.07 -5.73
C ARG A 311 3.84 23.82 -5.08
N GLU A 312 2.60 23.46 -5.40
CA GLU A 312 1.38 24.02 -4.79
C GLU A 312 1.34 23.74 -3.29
N ARG A 313 1.57 22.48 -2.88
CA ARG A 313 1.65 22.06 -1.49
C ARG A 313 2.72 22.82 -0.72
N THR A 314 3.92 22.98 -1.28
CA THR A 314 5.00 23.75 -0.63
C THR A 314 4.61 25.21 -0.42
N ARG A 315 4.01 25.86 -1.43
CA ARG A 315 3.50 27.24 -1.29
C ARG A 315 2.43 27.36 -0.20
N LEU A 316 1.51 26.40 -0.12
CA LEU A 316 0.48 26.38 0.92
C LEU A 316 1.08 26.17 2.30
N ASN A 317 2.07 25.28 2.44
CA ASN A 317 2.80 25.07 3.68
C ASN A 317 3.58 26.31 4.14
N ASP A 318 4.25 27.01 3.20
CA ASP A 318 4.95 28.26 3.51
C ASP A 318 3.98 29.35 3.98
N ARG A 319 2.80 29.45 3.35
CA ARG A 319 1.72 30.36 3.76
C ARG A 319 1.17 30.00 5.14
N LEU A 320 0.95 28.72 5.43
CA LEU A 320 0.53 28.26 6.76
C LEU A 320 1.58 28.59 7.83
N ALA A 321 2.86 28.40 7.53
CA ALA A 321 3.95 28.77 8.42
C ALA A 321 4.02 30.28 8.68
N GLU A 322 3.75 31.10 7.67
CA GLU A 322 3.63 32.55 7.82
C GLU A 322 2.47 32.96 8.72
N LEU A 323 1.28 32.40 8.49
CA LEU A 323 0.09 32.67 9.31
C LEU A 323 0.27 32.22 10.78
N ARG A 324 1.01 31.13 11.02
CA ARG A 324 1.39 30.69 12.37
C ARG A 324 2.32 31.71 13.03
N ARG A 325 3.32 32.22 12.30
CA ARG A 325 4.25 33.26 12.81
C ARG A 325 3.57 34.60 13.10
N SER A 326 2.51 34.93 12.38
CA SER A 326 1.71 36.14 12.62
C SER A 326 0.57 35.94 13.63
N GLU A 327 0.57 34.84 14.39
CA GLU A 327 -0.47 34.47 15.37
C GLU A 327 -1.91 34.45 14.80
N SER A 328 -2.03 34.27 13.47
CA SER A 328 -3.29 34.33 12.73
C SER A 328 -3.89 32.94 12.47
N ALA A 329 -3.49 31.94 13.25
CA ALA A 329 -3.94 30.56 13.12
C ALA A 329 -5.44 30.35 13.39
N HIS A 330 -6.08 31.32 14.06
CA HIS A 330 -7.52 31.29 14.40
C HIS A 330 -8.42 31.91 13.31
N THR A 331 -7.86 32.28 12.16
CA THR A 331 -8.60 32.99 11.10
C THR A 331 -9.19 32.04 10.06
N ASP A 332 -10.30 32.44 9.43
CA ASP A 332 -10.88 31.71 8.28
C ASP A 332 -9.88 31.54 7.12
N THR A 333 -8.93 32.47 7.00
CA THR A 333 -7.86 32.40 6.01
C THR A 333 -6.89 31.24 6.29
N PHE A 334 -6.60 30.97 7.57
CA PHE A 334 -5.80 29.82 7.98
C PHE A 334 -6.55 28.51 7.71
N ALA A 335 -7.82 28.43 8.13
CA ALA A 335 -8.66 27.25 7.90
C ALA A 335 -8.79 26.93 6.39
N HIS A 336 -8.99 27.95 5.56
CA HIS A 336 -9.05 27.78 4.11
C HIS A 336 -7.71 27.31 3.52
N ALA A 337 -6.58 27.91 3.94
CA ALA A 337 -5.26 27.48 3.47
C ALA A 337 -4.93 26.04 3.91
N GLN A 338 -5.38 25.62 5.10
CA GLN A 338 -5.22 24.27 5.61
C GLN A 338 -6.06 23.27 4.81
N SER A 339 -7.33 23.59 4.55
CA SER A 339 -8.20 22.75 3.71
C SER A 339 -7.64 22.57 2.29
N GLU A 340 -7.12 23.64 1.68
CA GLU A 340 -6.46 23.54 0.36
C GLU A 340 -5.17 22.70 0.43
N TYR A 341 -4.39 22.83 1.51
CA TYR A 341 -3.20 22.00 1.73
C TYR A 341 -3.56 20.51 1.80
N GLU A 342 -4.57 20.15 2.59
CA GLU A 342 -5.09 18.79 2.70
C GLU A 342 -5.62 18.27 1.37
N ARG A 343 -6.39 19.09 0.63
CA ARG A 343 -6.90 18.75 -0.70
C ARG A 343 -5.78 18.41 -1.67
N VAL A 344 -4.72 19.21 -1.69
CA VAL A 344 -3.55 18.98 -2.55
C VAL A 344 -2.78 17.74 -2.08
N ASN A 345 -2.63 17.55 -0.76
CA ASN A 345 -1.93 16.40 -0.20
C ASN A 345 -2.64 15.08 -0.55
N ASN A 346 -3.97 15.02 -0.37
CA ASN A 346 -4.81 13.88 -0.77
C ASN A 346 -4.67 13.59 -2.27
N LYS A 347 -4.63 14.64 -3.10
CA LYS A 347 -4.43 14.48 -4.55
C LYS A 347 -3.05 13.92 -4.90
N ILE A 348 -1.99 14.33 -4.19
CA ILE A 348 -0.64 13.76 -4.35
C ILE A 348 -0.65 12.28 -3.95
N GLN A 349 -1.28 11.95 -2.82
CA GLN A 349 -1.38 10.58 -2.34
C GLN A 349 -2.09 9.66 -3.34
N HIS A 350 -3.25 10.08 -3.86
CA HIS A 350 -3.94 9.34 -4.92
C HIS A 350 -3.12 9.20 -6.19
N LYS A 351 -2.29 10.20 -6.53
CA LYS A 351 -1.40 10.10 -7.70
C LYS A 351 -0.25 9.12 -7.48
N ARG A 352 0.27 9.06 -6.26
CA ARG A 352 1.29 8.09 -5.84
C ARG A 352 0.74 6.66 -5.90
N GLU A 353 -0.46 6.44 -5.38
CA GLU A 353 -1.17 5.15 -5.48
C GLU A 353 -1.37 4.75 -6.95
N GLN A 354 -1.85 5.69 -7.78
CA GLN A 354 -2.03 5.45 -9.21
C GLN A 354 -0.72 5.05 -9.91
N LEU A 355 0.39 5.73 -9.59
CA LEU A 355 1.72 5.39 -10.10
C LEU A 355 2.11 3.96 -9.74
N THR A 356 1.96 3.58 -8.47
CA THR A 356 2.29 2.24 -7.99
C THR A 356 1.52 1.16 -8.76
N HIS A 357 0.21 1.32 -8.90
CA HIS A 357 -0.64 0.36 -9.58
C HIS A 357 -0.40 0.31 -11.11
N ASP A 358 -0.26 1.46 -11.77
CA ASP A 358 -0.04 1.51 -13.21
C ASP A 358 1.32 0.90 -13.60
N VAL A 359 2.38 1.15 -12.81
CA VAL A 359 3.71 0.54 -13.02
C VAL A 359 3.66 -0.98 -12.77
N ALA A 360 3.08 -1.41 -11.64
CA ALA A 360 2.97 -2.84 -11.33
C ALA A 360 2.14 -3.58 -12.39
N ASN A 361 1.02 -3.01 -12.86
CA ASN A 361 0.21 -3.58 -13.93
C ASN A 361 1.05 -3.87 -15.20
N GLN A 362 1.92 -2.95 -15.61
CA GLN A 362 2.77 -3.17 -16.79
C GLN A 362 3.83 -4.24 -16.57
N VAL A 363 4.43 -4.29 -15.37
CA VAL A 363 5.36 -5.37 -15.01
C VAL A 363 4.67 -6.74 -15.11
N PHE A 364 3.44 -6.88 -14.58
CA PHE A 364 2.68 -8.12 -14.70
C PHE A 364 2.28 -8.46 -16.12
N ALA A 365 1.85 -7.47 -16.91
CA ALA A 365 1.54 -7.68 -18.32
C ALA A 365 2.73 -8.31 -19.05
N LEU A 366 3.96 -7.84 -18.78
CA LEU A 366 5.19 -8.40 -19.35
C LEU A 366 5.47 -9.81 -18.82
N ALA A 367 5.36 -10.02 -17.51
CA ALA A 367 5.60 -11.32 -16.88
C ALA A 367 4.69 -12.41 -17.48
N VAL A 368 3.39 -12.12 -17.58
CA VAL A 368 2.40 -13.05 -18.13
C VAL A 368 2.58 -13.25 -19.63
N THR A 369 2.80 -12.17 -20.40
CA THR A 369 2.97 -12.25 -21.87
C THR A 369 4.16 -13.12 -22.26
N HIS A 370 5.25 -13.04 -21.49
CA HIS A 370 6.47 -13.80 -21.76
C HIS A 370 6.54 -15.14 -21.01
N ASN A 371 5.52 -15.48 -20.22
CA ASN A 371 5.45 -16.69 -19.40
C ASN A 371 6.75 -16.90 -18.62
N VAL A 372 7.13 -15.89 -17.83
CA VAL A 372 8.32 -15.94 -16.97
C VAL A 372 8.05 -16.78 -15.74
N ASP A 373 9.08 -17.41 -15.20
CA ASP A 373 9.00 -18.26 -14.01
C ASP A 373 9.23 -17.43 -12.72
N ALA A 374 10.01 -16.35 -12.80
CA ALA A 374 10.25 -15.42 -11.70
C ALA A 374 10.40 -13.96 -12.15
N ILE A 375 10.08 -13.04 -11.25
CA ILE A 375 10.42 -11.61 -11.34
C ILE A 375 11.63 -11.36 -10.44
N VAL A 376 12.70 -10.81 -10.98
CA VAL A 376 13.93 -10.55 -10.24
C VAL A 376 14.18 -9.06 -10.19
N HIS A 377 14.50 -8.53 -9.01
CA HIS A 377 14.85 -7.12 -8.87
C HIS A 377 16.01 -6.90 -7.90
N GLU A 378 16.64 -5.74 -8.01
CA GLU A 378 17.72 -5.36 -7.09
C GLU A 378 17.24 -5.11 -5.64
N ASP A 379 18.05 -5.58 -4.68
CA ASP A 379 17.90 -5.31 -3.26
C ASP A 379 18.43 -3.91 -2.95
N LEU A 380 17.48 -3.00 -2.89
CA LEU A 380 17.73 -1.59 -2.76
C LEU A 380 17.26 -1.07 -1.39
N ARG A 381 17.36 -1.90 -0.34
CA ARG A 381 17.16 -1.47 1.06
C ARG A 381 18.13 -0.35 1.48
N SER A 382 19.24 -0.18 0.76
CA SER A 382 20.32 0.77 1.05
C SER A 382 20.18 2.18 0.42
N LEU A 383 19.25 2.40 -0.51
CA LEU A 383 19.05 3.71 -1.16
C LEU A 383 18.22 4.65 -0.29
N SER A 384 18.91 5.61 0.34
CA SER A 384 18.28 6.73 1.06
C SER A 384 18.27 8.00 0.20
N PRO A 385 17.22 8.84 0.27
CA PRO A 385 17.23 10.15 -0.37
C PRO A 385 18.42 11.00 0.12
N PRO A 386 19.16 11.68 -0.78
CA PRO A 386 20.28 12.52 -0.42
C PRO A 386 19.81 13.68 0.46
N ARG A 387 20.72 14.12 1.34
CA ARG A 387 20.48 15.17 2.32
C ARG A 387 20.67 16.54 1.69
N GLY A 388 19.74 17.47 1.92
CA GLY A 388 19.88 18.88 1.55
C GLY A 388 19.27 19.31 0.21
N GLU A 389 18.83 18.39 -0.64
CA GLU A 389 18.24 18.72 -1.95
C GLU A 389 16.71 18.55 -1.91
N GLY A 390 15.97 19.61 -1.58
CA GLY A 390 14.52 19.55 -1.31
C GLY A 390 13.69 18.89 -2.42
N THR A 391 13.93 19.26 -3.68
CA THR A 391 13.23 18.68 -4.84
C THR A 391 13.64 17.23 -5.09
N LEU A 392 14.94 16.94 -5.11
CA LEU A 392 15.46 15.59 -5.37
C LEU A 392 15.04 14.60 -4.26
N SER A 393 15.05 15.07 -3.01
CA SER A 393 14.58 14.31 -1.85
C SER A 393 13.10 13.99 -1.97
N TRP A 394 12.26 14.94 -2.43
CA TRP A 394 10.85 14.66 -2.66
C TRP A 394 10.64 13.75 -3.87
N GLU A 395 11.37 13.92 -4.97
CA GLU A 395 11.29 13.03 -6.14
C GLU A 395 11.64 11.58 -5.76
N LEU A 396 12.66 11.37 -4.91
CA LEU A 396 13.02 10.05 -4.39
C LEU A 396 11.99 9.47 -3.43
N SER A 397 11.40 10.29 -2.55
CA SER A 397 10.34 9.84 -1.64
C SER A 397 9.01 9.60 -2.35
N SER A 398 8.70 10.35 -3.41
CA SER A 398 7.45 10.26 -4.17
C SER A 398 7.47 9.20 -5.27
N TRP A 399 8.66 8.73 -5.67
CA TRP A 399 8.86 7.63 -6.61
C TRP A 399 8.30 6.28 -6.07
N ALA A 400 7.85 6.23 -4.81
CA ALA A 400 7.06 5.13 -4.27
C ALA A 400 7.68 3.74 -4.49
N ARG A 401 9.01 3.67 -4.56
CA ARG A 401 9.71 2.47 -5.02
C ARG A 401 9.39 1.22 -4.20
N ARG A 402 9.36 1.39 -2.87
CA ARG A 402 8.95 0.33 -1.96
C ARG A 402 7.52 -0.11 -2.27
N ASP A 403 6.61 0.84 -2.49
CA ASP A 403 5.21 0.58 -2.76
C ASP A 403 5.04 -0.17 -4.10
N ILE A 404 5.83 0.16 -5.13
CA ILE A 404 5.87 -0.57 -6.40
C ILE A 404 6.27 -2.03 -6.16
N ILE A 405 7.36 -2.28 -5.44
CA ILE A 405 7.84 -3.64 -5.16
C ILE A 405 6.84 -4.41 -4.28
N GLU A 406 6.32 -3.80 -3.21
CA GLU A 406 5.29 -4.41 -2.36
C GLU A 406 4.04 -4.79 -3.18
N ASN A 407 3.62 -3.92 -4.11
CA ASN A 407 2.50 -4.20 -5.01
C ASN A 407 2.84 -5.35 -5.99
N ILE A 408 4.09 -5.43 -6.45
CA ILE A 408 4.56 -6.51 -7.31
C ILE A 408 4.58 -7.85 -6.58
N GLU A 409 5.24 -7.91 -5.43
CA GLU A 409 5.34 -9.10 -4.58
C GLU A 409 3.97 -9.65 -4.22
N TYR A 410 3.07 -8.75 -3.79
CA TYR A 410 1.70 -9.10 -3.47
C TYR A 410 0.97 -9.75 -4.66
N ARG A 411 1.00 -9.12 -5.84
CA ARG A 411 0.29 -9.63 -7.02
C ARG A 411 0.92 -10.91 -7.57
N ALA A 412 2.23 -11.05 -7.47
CA ALA A 412 2.97 -12.24 -7.92
C ALA A 412 2.53 -13.45 -7.10
N LYS A 413 2.40 -13.26 -5.79
CA LYS A 413 1.89 -14.26 -4.86
C LYS A 413 0.47 -14.72 -5.20
N CYS A 414 -0.40 -13.82 -5.66
CA CYS A 414 -1.75 -14.17 -6.11
C CYS A 414 -1.78 -15.04 -7.38
N VAL A 415 -0.74 -14.98 -8.23
CA VAL A 415 -0.68 -15.74 -9.50
C VAL A 415 0.37 -16.85 -9.51
N GLY A 416 1.00 -17.12 -8.37
CA GLY A 416 2.04 -18.16 -8.24
C GLY A 416 3.39 -17.81 -8.88
N LEU A 417 3.69 -16.53 -9.10
CA LEU A 417 4.99 -16.09 -9.61
C LEU A 417 5.98 -15.84 -8.46
N ALA A 418 7.19 -16.35 -8.60
CA ALA A 418 8.28 -16.04 -7.67
C ALA A 418 8.72 -14.57 -7.82
N VAL A 419 9.05 -13.92 -6.71
CA VAL A 419 9.72 -12.61 -6.71
C VAL A 419 10.99 -12.70 -5.90
N GLU A 420 12.12 -12.52 -6.56
CA GLU A 420 13.44 -12.74 -6.00
C GLU A 420 14.25 -11.45 -5.95
N ARG A 421 14.98 -11.28 -4.85
CA ARG A 421 15.81 -10.09 -4.59
C ARG A 421 17.27 -10.45 -4.75
N VAL A 422 17.99 -9.72 -5.59
CA VAL A 422 19.44 -9.92 -5.78
C VAL A 422 20.23 -8.73 -5.26
N TYR A 423 21.47 -8.96 -4.83
CA TYR A 423 22.37 -7.90 -4.38
C TYR A 423 23.45 -7.59 -5.43
N PRO A 424 23.19 -6.70 -6.42
CA PRO A 424 24.08 -6.49 -7.57
C PRO A 424 25.25 -5.52 -7.29
N GLN A 425 25.72 -5.43 -6.04
CA GLN A 425 26.72 -4.40 -5.70
C GLN A 425 28.01 -4.56 -6.52
N GLY A 426 28.43 -3.49 -7.19
CA GLY A 426 29.64 -3.46 -8.00
C GLY A 426 29.49 -3.98 -9.44
N THR A 427 28.29 -4.42 -9.85
CA THR A 427 28.06 -4.96 -11.20
C THR A 427 27.60 -3.90 -12.21
N SER A 428 27.22 -2.70 -11.75
CA SER A 428 26.73 -1.59 -12.60
C SER A 428 27.73 -1.08 -13.65
N ARG A 429 29.03 -1.38 -13.49
CA ARG A 429 30.08 -1.09 -14.47
C ARG A 429 30.51 -2.31 -15.27
N SER A 430 29.92 -3.48 -15.04
CA SER A 430 30.23 -4.70 -15.79
C SER A 430 29.41 -4.74 -17.08
N CYS A 431 30.10 -4.95 -18.20
CA CYS A 431 29.47 -5.17 -19.49
C CYS A 431 28.74 -6.53 -19.49
N PRO A 432 27.43 -6.58 -19.77
CA PRO A 432 26.68 -7.83 -19.78
C PRO A 432 27.13 -8.77 -20.90
N ARG A 433 27.65 -8.23 -22.01
CA ARG A 433 28.10 -9.01 -23.17
C ARG A 433 29.44 -9.73 -22.97
N CYS A 434 30.43 -9.06 -22.36
CA CYS A 434 31.80 -9.58 -22.29
C CYS A 434 32.41 -9.60 -20.88
N GLY A 435 31.67 -9.16 -19.86
CA GLY A 435 32.13 -9.11 -18.48
C GLY A 435 33.12 -7.98 -18.15
N ALA A 436 33.78 -7.38 -19.14
CA ALA A 436 34.75 -6.30 -18.95
C ALA A 436 34.12 -5.03 -18.35
N THR A 437 34.93 -4.19 -17.73
CA THR A 437 34.51 -2.88 -17.23
C THR A 437 34.01 -1.98 -18.36
N GLY A 438 33.08 -1.12 -18.02
CA GLY A 438 32.70 0.03 -18.82
C GLY A 438 32.57 1.30 -18.00
N HIS A 439 32.31 2.39 -18.71
CA HIS A 439 32.09 3.71 -18.16
C HIS A 439 30.72 4.25 -18.58
N THR A 440 30.24 5.19 -17.77
CA THR A 440 28.97 5.88 -18.01
C THR A 440 29.23 7.14 -18.83
N CYS A 441 28.40 7.44 -19.82
CA CYS A 441 28.46 8.67 -20.61
C CYS A 441 27.06 9.25 -20.87
N MET A 442 26.99 10.44 -21.47
CA MET A 442 25.72 11.18 -21.64
C MET A 442 24.82 10.58 -22.72
N SER A 443 25.41 10.16 -23.84
CA SER A 443 24.72 9.66 -25.03
C SER A 443 25.69 8.80 -25.85
N PRO A 444 25.21 8.05 -26.86
CA PRO A 444 26.09 7.28 -27.76
C PRO A 444 27.18 8.14 -28.43
N ASP A 445 26.84 9.39 -28.78
CA ASP A 445 27.75 10.35 -29.41
C ASP A 445 28.75 11.00 -28.43
N HIS A 446 28.56 10.79 -27.13
CA HIS A 446 29.38 11.39 -26.08
C HIS A 446 30.25 10.31 -25.44
N HIS A 447 31.55 10.32 -25.72
CA HIS A 447 32.45 9.23 -25.33
C HIS A 447 33.17 9.47 -23.99
N GLU A 448 33.05 10.66 -23.41
CA GLU A 448 33.71 10.99 -22.14
C GLU A 448 32.91 10.45 -20.94
N GLU A 449 33.63 9.99 -19.91
CA GLU A 449 33.03 9.46 -18.68
C GLU A 449 32.34 10.57 -17.88
N VAL A 450 31.06 10.34 -17.59
CA VAL A 450 30.20 11.25 -16.84
C VAL A 450 29.37 10.44 -15.84
N TRP A 451 29.54 10.71 -14.55
CA TRP A 451 28.91 9.90 -13.49
C TRP A 451 27.37 9.97 -13.48
N TRP A 452 26.79 11.08 -13.98
CA TRP A 452 25.32 11.29 -14.11
C TRP A 452 24.74 10.88 -15.47
N GLY A 453 25.58 10.36 -16.36
CA GLY A 453 25.19 9.93 -17.70
C GLY A 453 24.16 8.80 -17.68
N GLY A 454 23.32 8.75 -18.72
CA GLY A 454 22.29 7.73 -18.91
C GLY A 454 22.72 6.56 -19.79
N HIS A 455 23.94 6.61 -20.34
CA HIS A 455 24.43 5.63 -21.31
C HIS A 455 25.65 4.90 -20.74
N PHE A 456 25.79 3.62 -21.09
CA PHE A 456 26.92 2.76 -20.72
C PHE A 456 27.69 2.39 -21.97
N ARG A 457 29.02 2.43 -21.90
CA ARG A 457 29.90 1.91 -22.95
C ARG A 457 30.96 1.00 -22.35
N CYS A 458 31.16 -0.14 -23.02
CA CYS A 458 32.21 -1.08 -22.66
C CYS A 458 33.60 -0.57 -23.04
N ASP A 459 34.57 -0.70 -22.12
CA ASP A 459 35.96 -0.30 -22.35
C ASP A 459 36.73 -1.29 -23.24
N ASN A 460 36.20 -2.50 -23.40
CA ASN A 460 36.76 -3.49 -24.29
C ASN A 460 36.44 -3.14 -25.75
N ALA A 461 37.42 -2.56 -26.44
CA ALA A 461 37.30 -2.17 -27.85
C ALA A 461 36.91 -3.31 -28.80
N ARG A 462 37.16 -4.59 -28.45
CA ARG A 462 36.71 -5.75 -29.25
C ARG A 462 35.23 -6.08 -29.03
N CYS A 463 34.69 -5.73 -27.86
CA CYS A 463 33.28 -5.90 -27.54
C CYS A 463 32.45 -4.79 -28.17
N GLY A 464 32.83 -3.53 -27.93
CA GLY A 464 32.14 -2.35 -28.46
C GLY A 464 30.68 -2.23 -28.04
N PHE A 465 30.25 -2.98 -27.02
CA PHE A 465 28.87 -2.92 -26.53
C PHE A 465 28.59 -1.58 -25.87
N GLU A 466 27.46 -0.98 -26.22
CA GLU A 466 26.95 0.23 -25.62
C GLU A 466 25.42 0.15 -25.51
N GLY A 467 24.84 0.86 -24.55
CA GLY A 467 23.42 0.76 -24.26
C GLY A 467 22.97 1.69 -23.14
N ASP A 468 21.68 1.80 -22.95
CA ASP A 468 21.13 2.54 -21.83
C ASP A 468 21.58 1.94 -20.48
N ARG A 469 21.91 2.80 -19.53
CA ARG A 469 22.46 2.38 -18.23
C ARG A 469 21.47 1.57 -17.40
N ASP A 470 20.19 1.96 -17.41
CA ASP A 470 19.16 1.29 -16.61
C ASP A 470 18.88 -0.11 -17.22
N TYR A 471 18.96 -0.22 -18.55
CA TYR A 471 18.92 -1.53 -19.24
C TYR A 471 20.09 -2.44 -18.87
N VAL A 472 21.31 -1.89 -18.83
CA VAL A 472 22.49 -2.64 -18.36
C VAL A 472 22.33 -3.06 -16.90
N GLY A 473 21.73 -2.21 -16.06
CA GLY A 473 21.33 -2.54 -14.69
C GLY A 473 20.44 -3.78 -14.65
N ALA A 474 19.35 -3.79 -15.42
CA ALA A 474 18.41 -4.90 -15.45
C ALA A 474 19.04 -6.21 -15.94
N LEU A 475 19.90 -6.16 -16.96
CA LEU A 475 20.65 -7.35 -17.39
C LEU A 475 21.60 -7.86 -16.30
N ASN A 476 22.27 -6.97 -15.59
CA ASN A 476 23.18 -7.36 -14.52
C ASN A 476 22.43 -7.93 -13.30
N VAL A 477 21.20 -7.49 -13.04
CA VAL A 477 20.28 -8.12 -12.08
C VAL A 477 20.01 -9.58 -12.47
N ALA A 478 19.64 -9.84 -13.72
CA ALA A 478 19.45 -11.21 -14.22
C ALA A 478 20.73 -12.07 -14.11
N ARG A 479 21.88 -11.48 -14.48
CA ARG A 479 23.18 -12.18 -14.40
C ARG A 479 23.51 -12.60 -12.98
N VAL A 480 23.30 -11.73 -12.00
CA VAL A 480 23.54 -12.04 -10.59
C VAL A 480 22.61 -13.16 -10.11
N PHE A 481 21.35 -13.15 -10.56
CA PHE A 481 20.38 -14.18 -10.21
C PHE A 481 20.78 -15.58 -10.69
N PHE A 482 21.19 -15.72 -11.95
CA PHE A 482 21.60 -17.00 -12.52
C PHE A 482 23.05 -17.41 -12.18
N SER A 483 23.81 -16.59 -11.45
CA SER A 483 25.20 -16.90 -11.11
C SER A 483 25.27 -17.80 -9.87
N ASP A 484 25.68 -19.05 -10.05
CA ASP A 484 25.93 -20.02 -8.96
C ASP A 484 27.21 -19.74 -8.11
N GLY A 485 27.94 -18.63 -8.35
CA GLY A 485 29.21 -18.33 -7.67
C GLY A 485 29.71 -16.88 -7.73
N ASN A 486 30.92 -16.62 -7.20
CA ASN A 486 31.54 -15.29 -7.08
C ASN A 486 31.99 -14.63 -8.40
N THR A 487 31.79 -15.27 -9.54
CA THR A 487 32.16 -14.78 -10.87
C THR A 487 30.91 -14.67 -11.73
N LEU A 488 30.60 -13.45 -12.18
CA LEU A 488 29.47 -13.20 -13.08
C LEU A 488 29.70 -13.91 -14.40
N ASP A 489 28.74 -14.74 -14.80
CA ASP A 489 28.80 -15.37 -16.11
C ASP A 489 28.74 -14.31 -17.24
N HIS A 490 29.38 -14.60 -18.37
CA HIS A 490 29.54 -13.68 -19.49
C HIS A 490 29.17 -14.37 -20.80
N GLY A 491 28.65 -13.61 -21.76
CA GLY A 491 28.13 -14.18 -23.01
C GLY A 491 26.62 -14.03 -23.18
N PHE A 492 25.95 -13.23 -22.34
CA PHE A 492 24.57 -12.83 -22.57
C PHE A 492 24.47 -12.24 -23.98
N THR A 493 23.65 -12.87 -24.82
CA THR A 493 23.35 -12.39 -26.17
C THR A 493 22.34 -11.25 -26.08
N SER A 494 22.78 -10.12 -25.54
CA SER A 494 22.09 -8.85 -25.70
C SER A 494 22.10 -8.50 -27.19
N SER A 495 20.97 -8.74 -27.87
CA SER A 495 20.76 -8.36 -29.27
C SER A 495 20.39 -6.88 -29.43
N TYR A 496 20.10 -6.20 -28.32
CA TYR A 496 19.66 -4.82 -28.32
C TYR A 496 20.82 -3.83 -28.50
N MET A 497 20.80 -3.07 -29.59
CA MET A 497 21.78 -2.01 -29.92
C MET A 497 21.11 -0.65 -30.28
N GLY A 498 19.82 -0.46 -29.96
CA GLY A 498 19.12 0.83 -30.09
C GLY A 498 17.85 0.81 -30.94
N ASP A 499 16.72 1.02 -30.25
CA ASP A 499 15.44 1.68 -30.59
C ASP A 499 14.35 1.02 -29.72
N SER A 500 14.18 1.57 -28.53
CA SER A 500 13.23 1.10 -27.50
C SER A 500 12.20 2.17 -27.23
N GLU A 501 10.95 1.75 -27.07
CA GLU A 501 9.85 2.65 -26.76
C GLU A 501 9.76 2.88 -25.24
N ILE A 502 9.64 4.15 -24.84
CA ILE A 502 9.20 4.49 -23.48
C ILE A 502 7.73 4.11 -23.39
N VAL A 503 7.43 3.11 -22.57
CA VAL A 503 6.06 2.69 -22.30
C VAL A 503 5.52 3.56 -21.18
N LEU A 504 4.56 4.39 -21.53
CA LEU A 504 3.92 5.28 -20.58
C LEU A 504 2.89 4.53 -19.72
N ALA A 505 3.12 4.48 -18.42
CA ALA A 505 2.17 4.04 -17.40
C ALA A 505 1.13 5.15 -17.17
N GLY A 506 -0.02 4.99 -17.83
CA GLY A 506 -1.19 5.86 -17.68
C GLY A 506 -2.33 5.15 -17.00
N ARG A 507 -3.38 5.93 -16.66
CA ARG A 507 -4.63 5.38 -16.14
C ARG A 507 -5.01 4.20 -17.01
N SER A 508 -5.07 3.03 -16.39
CA SER A 508 -5.68 1.83 -16.94
C SER A 508 -7.19 2.06 -17.11
N ALA A 509 -7.60 3.02 -17.94
CA ALA A 509 -8.97 3.14 -18.42
C ALA A 509 -9.11 2.14 -19.56
N GLY A 510 -9.04 0.84 -19.25
CA GLY A 510 -9.27 -0.26 -20.21
C GLY A 510 -8.79 0.05 -21.63
N THR A 511 -7.60 0.65 -21.77
CA THR A 511 -7.14 1.05 -23.09
C THR A 511 -6.48 -0.19 -23.66
N ARG A 512 -7.28 -0.87 -24.49
CA ARG A 512 -6.90 -2.00 -25.34
C ARG A 512 -5.45 -1.87 -25.82
N LEU A 513 -4.56 -2.70 -25.29
CA LEU A 513 -3.57 -3.33 -26.16
C LEU A 513 -4.38 -4.29 -27.03
N THR A 514 -4.50 -4.00 -28.32
CA THR A 514 -5.26 -4.83 -29.25
C THR A 514 -4.43 -6.07 -29.59
N PHE A 515 -4.63 -7.13 -28.84
CA PHE A 515 -4.31 -8.50 -29.26
C PHE A 515 -5.44 -9.42 -28.79
N GLY A 516 -6.32 -9.82 -29.73
CA GLY A 516 -7.40 -10.79 -29.50
C GLY A 516 -8.59 -10.22 -28.70
N GLY A 517 -9.81 -10.37 -29.21
CA GLY A 517 -10.98 -9.64 -28.72
C GLY A 517 -11.64 -10.26 -27.49
N ALA A 518 -11.81 -9.45 -26.44
CA ALA A 518 -13.00 -9.34 -25.57
C ALA A 518 -12.84 -8.12 -24.64
N THR A 519 -13.94 -7.57 -24.14
CA THR A 519 -14.01 -6.29 -23.40
C THR A 519 -14.70 -6.48 -22.05
N ALA A 520 -14.11 -5.96 -20.96
CA ALA A 520 -14.77 -5.81 -19.65
C ALA A 520 -14.41 -4.46 -18.99
N GLY A 521 -15.37 -3.91 -18.24
CA GLY A 521 -15.42 -2.52 -17.80
C GLY A 521 -14.80 -2.24 -16.43
N GLY A 522 -14.27 -1.03 -16.26
CA GLY A 522 -13.53 -0.61 -15.06
C GLY A 522 -14.38 -0.04 -13.92
N GLY A 523 -13.99 -0.38 -12.70
CA GLY A 523 -14.44 0.24 -11.44
C GLY A 523 -13.28 0.38 -10.47
N SER A 524 -12.87 1.63 -10.20
CA SER A 524 -11.86 1.98 -9.20
C SER A 524 -12.56 2.32 -7.89
N ALA A 525 -12.23 1.62 -6.80
CA ALA A 525 -12.73 1.86 -5.45
C ALA A 525 -11.58 1.80 -4.44
N VAL A 526 -11.58 2.75 -3.50
CA VAL A 526 -10.45 3.16 -2.65
C VAL A 526 -10.58 2.56 -1.23
N ILE A 527 -9.41 2.44 -0.58
CA ILE A 527 -9.05 1.83 0.71
C ILE A 527 -9.60 2.55 1.97
N ALA A 528 -10.30 1.79 2.84
CA ALA A 528 -10.16 1.49 4.30
C ALA A 528 -10.01 2.60 5.41
N PRO A 529 -10.06 2.26 6.73
CA PRO A 529 -10.78 3.02 7.74
C PRO A 529 -9.97 4.16 8.36
N ALA A 530 -10.57 5.36 8.38
CA ALA A 530 -10.09 6.51 9.13
C ALA A 530 -10.36 6.36 10.63
N VAL A 531 -9.37 5.83 11.36
CA VAL A 531 -9.17 6.21 12.76
C VAL A 531 -8.54 7.60 12.73
N SER A 532 -9.22 8.58 13.32
CA SER A 532 -8.66 9.90 13.51
C SER A 532 -7.91 9.95 14.83
N LEU A 533 -6.76 10.60 14.78
CA LEU A 533 -6.18 11.17 15.98
C LEU A 533 -7.04 12.39 16.36
N PRO A 534 -7.33 12.62 17.66
CA PRO A 534 -7.98 13.85 18.07
C PRO A 534 -7.10 15.05 17.68
N GLU A 535 -7.75 16.18 17.38
CA GLU A 535 -7.12 17.44 16.97
C GLU A 535 -6.01 17.86 17.96
N SER A 536 -4.77 17.55 17.61
CA SER A 536 -3.60 18.24 18.11
C SER A 536 -2.98 18.97 16.91
N ASN A 537 -2.97 20.30 16.98
CA ASN A 537 -2.41 21.17 15.95
C ASN A 537 -0.97 20.76 15.59
N ALA A 538 -0.81 20.02 14.48
CA ALA A 538 0.31 19.96 13.53
C ALA A 538 0.25 18.65 12.71
N ASP A 539 -0.11 18.78 11.43
CA ASP A 539 -0.26 17.69 10.47
C ASP A 539 1.07 17.06 10.01
N SER A 540 1.25 15.78 10.31
CA SER A 540 1.83 14.80 9.39
C SER A 540 1.46 13.38 9.84
N SER A 541 0.54 12.72 9.12
CA SER A 541 0.30 11.29 9.26
C SER A 541 0.01 10.65 7.90
N ASP A 542 0.88 9.74 7.48
CA ASP A 542 0.55 8.71 6.49
C ASP A 542 -0.27 7.63 7.21
N GLY A 543 -1.59 7.69 7.06
CA GLY A 543 -2.50 6.64 7.51
C GLY A 543 -2.40 5.42 6.59
N ARG A 544 -1.51 4.48 6.90
CA ARG A 544 -1.60 3.11 6.38
C ARG A 544 -2.39 2.25 7.36
N GLY A 545 -3.69 2.12 7.11
CA GLY A 545 -4.45 0.91 7.45
C GLY A 545 -4.20 -0.18 6.39
N PRO A 546 -4.72 -1.41 6.57
CA PRO A 546 -4.50 -2.51 5.63
C PRO A 546 -4.98 -2.10 4.24
N ALA A 547 -4.13 -2.28 3.24
CA ALA A 547 -4.45 -1.93 1.87
C ALA A 547 -5.65 -2.77 1.40
N VAL A 548 -6.72 -2.13 0.90
CA VAL A 548 -7.65 -2.80 -0.02
C VAL A 548 -6.84 -3.12 -1.26
N GLN A 549 -6.43 -4.37 -1.34
CA GLN A 549 -5.67 -4.91 -2.42
C GLN A 549 -6.60 -5.13 -3.62
N GLN A 550 -6.31 -4.45 -4.72
CA GLN A 550 -6.95 -4.66 -6.01
C GLN A 550 -5.95 -5.32 -6.97
N CYS A 551 -6.22 -6.56 -7.36
CA CYS A 551 -5.49 -7.25 -8.41
C CYS A 551 -6.14 -6.93 -9.76
N THR A 552 -5.34 -6.53 -10.75
CA THR A 552 -5.75 -6.54 -12.15
C THR A 552 -5.28 -7.86 -12.71
N GLN A 553 -6.18 -8.72 -13.18
CA GLN A 553 -5.78 -10.02 -13.69
C GLN A 553 -5.26 -9.91 -15.14
N PHE A 554 -4.15 -10.60 -15.40
CA PHE A 554 -3.65 -10.87 -16.75
C PHE A 554 -3.70 -12.38 -16.92
N LEU A 555 -4.66 -12.88 -17.70
CA LEU A 555 -4.78 -14.31 -18.01
C LEU A 555 -4.07 -14.61 -19.34
N PRO A 556 -3.15 -15.59 -19.40
CA PRO A 556 -2.72 -16.14 -20.67
C PRO A 556 -3.87 -16.95 -21.27
N CYS A 557 -4.47 -16.45 -22.35
CA CYS A 557 -5.39 -17.25 -23.16
C CYS A 557 -4.56 -18.31 -23.90
N THR A 558 -4.65 -19.57 -23.47
CA THR A 558 -4.13 -20.69 -24.25
C THR A 558 -4.97 -20.79 -25.53
N THR A 559 -4.32 -20.76 -26.69
CA THR A 559 -4.93 -20.96 -28.01
C THR A 559 -5.35 -22.42 -28.26
N GLU A 560 -5.83 -23.11 -27.23
CA GLU A 560 -6.40 -24.46 -27.32
C GLU A 560 -7.89 -24.39 -27.00
N ASN A 561 -8.65 -23.72 -27.87
CA ASN A 561 -10.06 -23.98 -28.18
C ASN A 561 -10.52 -22.94 -29.22
N TYR A 562 -10.22 -23.24 -30.48
CA TYR A 562 -10.97 -22.75 -31.64
C TYR A 562 -11.66 -23.93 -32.31
#